data_AF-A0A6B3IDD5-F1
#
_entry.id   AF-A0A6B3IDD5-F1
#
_cell.length_a   1.000
_cell.length_b   1.000
_cell.length_c   1.000
_cell.angle_alpha   90.00
_cell.angle_beta   90.00
_cell.angle_gamma   90.00
#
_symmetry.space_group_name_H-M   'P 1'
#
loop_
_entity.id
_entity.type
_entity.pdbx_description
1 polymer ?
#
loop_
_entity_poly.entity_id
_entity_poly.type
_entity_poly.pdbx_seq_one_letter_code
_entity_poly.pdbx_strand_id
1 'polypeptide(L)'
;MLRGTVALGHTRVVFKPHPAAPVSWSRALEQEAELLGAELTVLDSPVIAEVVYERTRPALVVGAFSTALLTAATFYGIPVARVGTEELLAALTPYQNSNRVPVTIVDALLPALEDREAVTSWRLPGEERVRAELSGLVTAVGFAMQPQIYPGLRAAAEEYLAAHPAPASSPYFRRRRLTSLALPGALPGQLDFIPRNATVRRIARQAVAWKRGAGRRLPGVRSARG
;
A
#
# COMPACT_ATOMS: atom_id res chain seq x y z
N MET A 1 12.85 -5.02 8.31
CA MET A 1 13.02 -3.98 9.36
C MET A 1 14.45 -3.97 9.89
N LEU A 2 14.85 -4.86 10.80
CA LEU A 2 16.18 -4.76 11.47
C LEU A 2 17.37 -4.71 10.50
N ARG A 3 17.41 -5.60 9.49
CA ARG A 3 18.42 -5.56 8.42
C ARG A 3 18.51 -4.20 7.73
N GLY A 4 17.37 -3.59 7.38
CA GLY A 4 17.33 -2.28 6.75
C GLY A 4 17.80 -1.16 7.67
N THR A 5 17.40 -1.21 8.95
CA THR A 5 17.87 -0.28 9.99
C THR A 5 19.39 -0.32 10.14
N VAL A 6 19.97 -1.52 10.24
CA VAL A 6 21.43 -1.71 10.32
C VAL A 6 22.12 -1.30 9.03
N ALA A 7 21.52 -1.58 7.87
CA ALA A 7 22.04 -1.14 6.58
C ALA A 7 22.09 0.38 6.45
N LEU A 8 21.29 1.14 7.20
CA LEU A 8 21.39 2.61 7.30
C LEU A 8 22.45 3.10 8.30
N GLY A 9 23.14 2.19 8.99
CA GLY A 9 24.17 2.49 9.99
C GLY A 9 23.67 2.56 11.42
N HIS A 10 22.40 2.24 11.68
CA HIS A 10 21.83 2.24 13.03
C HIS A 10 22.00 0.85 13.68
N THR A 11 22.96 0.73 14.59
CA THR A 11 23.32 -0.54 15.25
C THR A 11 22.79 -0.68 16.67
N ARG A 12 22.21 0.37 17.27
CA ARG A 12 21.51 0.31 18.56
C ARG A 12 20.02 0.52 18.33
N VAL A 13 19.23 -0.52 18.56
CA VAL A 13 17.81 -0.57 18.19
C VAL A 13 16.95 -0.83 19.42
N VAL A 14 15.95 0.02 19.63
CA VAL A 14 14.88 -0.23 20.59
C VAL A 14 13.67 -0.77 19.84
N PHE A 15 13.28 -2.00 20.13
CA PHE A 15 12.09 -2.61 19.56
C PHE A 15 10.95 -2.57 20.57
N LYS A 16 9.87 -1.85 20.23
CA LYS A 16 8.65 -1.82 21.01
C LYS A 16 7.61 -2.76 20.37
N PRO A 17 7.39 -3.97 20.90
CA PRO A 17 6.39 -4.89 20.36
C PRO A 17 4.98 -4.34 20.56
N HIS A 18 4.06 -4.75 19.70
CA HIS A 18 2.63 -4.55 19.95
C HIS A 18 2.22 -5.46 21.12
N PRO A 19 1.34 -5.04 22.06
CA PRO A 19 0.94 -5.88 23.20
C PRO A 19 0.34 -7.24 22.80
N ALA A 20 -0.28 -7.31 21.62
CA ALA A 20 -0.84 -8.53 21.04
C ALA A 20 0.15 -9.31 20.13
N ALA A 21 1.39 -8.87 19.98
CA ALA A 21 2.37 -9.55 19.15
C ALA A 21 2.88 -10.82 19.86
N PRO A 22 3.03 -11.94 19.13
CA PRO A 22 3.63 -13.15 19.69
C PRO A 22 5.07 -12.91 20.19
N VAL A 23 5.40 -13.45 21.36
CA VAL A 23 6.77 -13.39 21.94
C VAL A 23 7.83 -13.96 20.99
N SER A 24 7.46 -14.92 20.13
CA SER A 24 8.36 -15.50 19.12
C SER A 24 8.89 -14.47 18.12
N TRP A 25 8.17 -13.37 17.89
CA TRP A 25 8.63 -12.30 17.00
C TRP A 25 9.80 -11.53 17.61
N SER A 26 9.78 -11.27 18.92
CA SER A 26 10.90 -10.63 19.62
C SER A 26 12.15 -11.52 19.59
N ARG A 27 12.00 -12.83 19.83
CA ARG A 27 13.13 -13.78 19.76
C ARG A 27 13.77 -13.85 18.38
N ALA A 28 12.96 -13.85 17.32
CA ALA A 28 13.47 -13.82 15.95
C ALA A 28 14.26 -12.54 15.66
N LEU A 29 13.83 -11.40 16.20
CA LEU A 29 14.55 -10.14 16.08
C LEU A 29 15.86 -10.12 16.88
N GLU A 30 15.88 -10.71 18.07
CA GLU A 30 17.10 -10.85 18.89
C GLU A 30 18.17 -11.67 18.16
N GLN A 31 17.79 -12.83 17.63
CA GLN A 31 18.71 -13.67 16.84
C GLN A 31 19.25 -12.93 15.61
N GLU A 32 18.38 -12.20 14.90
CA GLU A 32 18.80 -11.42 13.75
C GLU A 32 19.72 -10.26 14.15
N ALA A 33 19.54 -9.65 15.34
CA ALA A 33 20.42 -8.62 15.86
C ALA A 33 21.82 -9.15 16.14
N GLU A 34 21.92 -10.32 16.78
CA GLU A 34 23.20 -10.99 17.03
C GLU A 34 23.96 -11.27 15.74
N LEU A 35 23.27 -11.81 14.72
CA LEU A 35 23.86 -12.09 13.41
C LEU A 35 24.37 -10.82 12.70
N LEU A 36 23.70 -9.70 12.92
CA LEU A 36 24.07 -8.40 12.34
C LEU A 36 25.07 -7.61 13.18
N GLY A 37 25.45 -8.11 14.37
CA GLY A 37 26.29 -7.37 15.33
C GLY A 37 25.63 -6.10 15.87
N ALA A 38 24.29 -6.07 15.93
CA ALA A 38 23.51 -4.95 16.44
C ALA A 38 23.07 -5.19 17.89
N GLU A 39 23.04 -4.13 18.69
CA GLU A 39 22.44 -4.14 20.03
C GLU A 39 20.93 -3.95 19.89
N LEU A 40 20.15 -4.95 20.33
CA LEU A 40 18.70 -4.88 20.38
C LEU A 40 18.21 -4.80 21.83
N THR A 41 17.40 -3.80 22.14
CA THR A 41 16.65 -3.70 23.40
C THR A 41 15.17 -3.86 23.12
N VAL A 42 14.55 -4.91 23.65
CA VAL A 42 13.09 -5.09 23.57
C VAL A 42 12.43 -4.33 24.72
N LEU A 43 11.61 -3.34 24.39
CA LEU A 43 10.89 -2.52 25.36
C LEU A 43 9.50 -3.09 25.62
N ASP A 44 9.43 -4.04 26.55
CA ASP A 44 8.18 -4.73 26.93
C ASP A 44 7.36 -3.99 28.01
N SER A 45 7.63 -2.69 28.20
CA SER A 45 6.86 -1.87 29.12
C SER A 45 5.68 -1.19 28.40
N PRO A 46 4.55 -0.95 29.10
CA PRO A 46 3.35 -0.33 28.54
C PRO A 46 3.49 1.20 28.37
N VAL A 47 4.68 1.68 27.99
CA VAL A 47 4.92 3.10 27.72
C VAL A 47 4.47 3.47 26.31
N ILE A 48 3.82 4.61 26.12
CA ILE A 48 3.47 5.10 24.77
C ILE A 48 4.74 5.50 24.00
N ALA A 49 4.66 5.51 22.66
CA ALA A 49 5.83 5.74 21.80
C ALA A 49 6.43 7.15 22.00
N GLU A 50 5.58 8.14 22.27
CA GLU A 50 5.90 9.53 22.55
C GLU A 50 6.87 9.67 23.75
N VAL A 51 6.67 8.86 24.79
CA VAL A 51 7.58 8.84 25.95
C VAL A 51 8.95 8.32 25.55
N VAL A 52 9.01 7.32 24.65
CA VAL A 52 10.29 6.82 24.13
C VAL A 52 10.97 7.92 23.31
N TYR A 53 10.24 8.61 22.44
CA TYR A 53 10.76 9.71 21.64
C TYR A 53 11.37 10.83 22.50
N GLU A 54 10.66 11.27 23.54
CA GLU A 54 11.16 12.29 24.47
C GLU A 54 12.44 11.84 25.20
N ARG A 55 12.46 10.58 25.66
CA ARG A 55 13.53 10.09 26.54
C ARG A 55 14.79 9.68 25.78
N THR A 56 14.65 9.15 24.56
CA THR A 56 15.78 8.58 23.82
C THR A 56 16.19 9.40 22.60
N ARG A 57 15.31 10.27 22.09
CA ARG A 57 15.52 11.09 20.88
C ARG A 57 16.15 10.27 19.74
N PRO A 58 15.45 9.22 19.26
CA PRO A 58 16.03 8.29 18.31
C PRO A 58 16.40 8.99 17.00
N ALA A 59 17.49 8.54 16.37
CA ALA A 59 17.93 9.09 15.09
C ALA A 59 17.00 8.71 13.92
N LEU A 60 16.22 7.64 14.07
CA LEU A 60 15.27 7.13 13.08
C LEU A 60 14.17 6.32 13.79
N VAL A 61 12.91 6.49 13.37
CA VAL A 61 11.80 5.60 13.75
C VAL A 61 11.34 4.81 12.53
N VAL A 62 11.30 3.49 12.65
CA VAL A 62 10.92 2.57 11.58
C VAL A 62 9.66 1.83 11.97
N GLY A 63 8.72 1.69 11.04
CA GLY A 63 7.49 0.93 11.27
C GLY A 63 6.72 0.67 9.99
N ALA A 64 5.63 -0.07 10.09
CA ALA A 64 4.80 -0.37 8.92
C ALA A 64 3.76 0.73 8.66
N PHE A 65 2.81 0.92 9.58
CA PHE A 65 1.73 1.90 9.43
C PHE A 65 1.23 2.46 10.76
N SER A 66 2.05 2.40 11.81
CA SER A 66 1.70 2.98 13.11
C SER A 66 1.57 4.49 13.00
N THR A 67 0.54 5.08 13.61
CA THR A 67 0.41 6.53 13.73
C THR A 67 1.59 7.18 14.43
N ALA A 68 2.30 6.42 15.28
CA ALA A 68 3.51 6.87 15.95
C ALA A 68 4.62 7.33 14.99
N LEU A 69 4.65 6.84 13.74
CA LEU A 69 5.56 7.34 12.69
C LEU A 69 5.27 8.81 12.34
N LEU A 70 3.99 9.13 12.12
CA LEU A 70 3.59 10.50 11.81
C LEU A 70 3.76 11.40 13.02
N THR A 71 3.52 10.88 14.23
CA THR A 71 3.81 11.58 15.49
C THR A 71 5.30 11.94 15.60
N ALA A 72 6.19 10.96 15.38
CA ALA A 72 7.64 11.16 15.44
C ALA A 72 8.11 12.24 14.46
N ALA A 73 7.64 12.20 13.20
CA ALA A 73 8.02 13.19 12.20
C ALA A 73 7.45 14.59 12.51
N THR A 74 6.17 14.67 12.88
CA THR A 74 5.45 15.94 12.97
C THR A 74 5.73 16.71 14.26
N PHE A 75 5.74 16.01 15.40
CA PHE A 75 5.84 16.65 16.72
C PHE A 75 7.25 16.60 17.31
N TYR A 76 8.07 15.65 16.86
CA TYR A 76 9.42 15.45 17.39
C TYR A 76 10.53 15.76 16.39
N GLY A 77 10.20 16.00 15.12
CA GLY A 77 11.20 16.22 14.06
C GLY A 77 12.12 15.02 13.83
N ILE A 78 11.69 13.82 14.24
CA ILE A 78 12.50 12.61 14.13
C ILE A 78 12.33 12.03 12.72
N PRO A 79 13.42 11.69 12.01
CA PRO A 79 13.36 10.99 10.73
C PRO A 79 12.59 9.68 10.85
N VAL A 80 11.84 9.33 9.79
CA VAL A 80 11.02 8.11 9.77
C VAL A 80 11.17 7.35 8.48
N ALA A 81 10.97 6.04 8.55
CA ALA A 81 10.94 5.17 7.38
C ALA A 81 9.84 4.10 7.51
N ARG A 82 9.20 3.78 6.39
CA ARG A 82 8.21 2.71 6.29
C ARG A 82 8.86 1.38 5.92
N VAL A 83 8.23 0.28 6.30
CA VAL A 83 8.62 -1.08 5.85
C VAL A 83 7.39 -1.96 5.66
N GLY A 84 7.38 -2.76 4.59
CA GLY A 84 6.38 -3.81 4.38
C GLY A 84 4.97 -3.33 4.00
N THR A 85 4.79 -2.05 3.65
CA THR A 85 3.48 -1.44 3.38
C THR A 85 2.83 -1.99 2.10
N GLU A 86 3.62 -2.26 1.07
CA GLU A 86 3.14 -2.80 -0.20
C GLU A 86 2.62 -4.23 -0.03
N GLU A 87 3.37 -5.08 0.67
CA GLU A 87 2.97 -6.44 1.03
C GLU A 87 1.72 -6.45 1.91
N LEU A 88 1.64 -5.52 2.86
CA LEU A 88 0.44 -5.35 3.68
C LEU A 88 -0.76 -4.95 2.81
N LEU A 89 -0.64 -3.95 1.93
CA LEU A 89 -1.72 -3.53 1.02
C LEU A 89 -2.18 -4.69 0.11
N ALA A 90 -1.24 -5.53 -0.33
CA ALA A 90 -1.53 -6.72 -1.11
C ALA A 90 -2.26 -7.80 -0.28
N ALA A 91 -1.88 -8.00 0.99
CA ALA A 91 -2.44 -9.03 1.86
C ALA A 91 -3.79 -8.64 2.49
N LEU A 92 -4.05 -7.35 2.72
CA LEU A 92 -5.25 -6.87 3.42
C LEU A 92 -6.54 -7.34 2.73
N THR A 93 -7.27 -8.20 3.45
CA THR A 93 -8.56 -8.77 3.04
C THR A 93 -9.56 -8.64 4.20
N PRO A 94 -10.83 -8.27 3.95
CA PRO A 94 -11.38 -7.83 2.66
C PRO A 94 -10.72 -6.52 2.18
N TYR A 95 -11.01 -6.07 0.95
CA TYR A 95 -10.47 -4.79 0.45
C TYR A 95 -10.80 -3.62 1.40
N GLN A 96 -11.95 -3.71 2.07
CA GLN A 96 -12.48 -2.79 3.06
C GLN A 96 -11.79 -2.83 4.43
N ASN A 97 -10.80 -3.68 4.65
CA ASN A 97 -10.09 -3.72 5.92
C ASN A 97 -9.64 -2.31 6.30
N SER A 98 -10.02 -1.86 7.50
CA SER A 98 -9.83 -0.48 7.96
C SER A 98 -8.36 -0.06 7.95
N ASN A 99 -7.43 -1.01 8.10
CA ASN A 99 -5.99 -0.75 8.02
C ASN A 99 -5.52 -0.32 6.62
N ARG A 100 -6.34 -0.49 5.56
CA ARG A 100 -5.96 -0.03 4.21
C ARG A 100 -5.74 1.49 4.17
N VAL A 101 -6.55 2.28 4.88
CA VAL A 101 -6.38 3.75 4.92
C VAL A 101 -5.05 4.16 5.57
N PRO A 102 -4.72 3.77 6.82
CA PRO A 102 -3.46 4.17 7.43
C PRO A 102 -2.24 3.59 6.70
N VAL A 103 -2.32 2.37 6.15
CA VAL A 103 -1.22 1.83 5.34
C VAL A 103 -1.03 2.65 4.06
N THR A 104 -2.11 3.03 3.36
CA THR A 104 -2.03 3.93 2.18
C THR A 104 -1.39 5.28 2.53
N ILE A 105 -1.76 5.89 3.66
CA ILE A 105 -1.19 7.17 4.08
C ILE A 105 0.31 7.02 4.33
N VAL A 106 0.73 6.01 5.07
CA VAL A 106 2.14 5.80 5.38
C VAL A 106 2.94 5.43 4.13
N ASP A 107 2.40 4.57 3.26
CA ASP A 107 3.02 4.18 1.99
C ASP A 107 3.26 5.37 1.05
N ALA A 108 2.29 6.27 0.95
CA ALA A 108 2.35 7.45 0.09
C ALA A 108 3.25 8.56 0.64
N LEU A 109 3.34 8.70 1.96
CA LEU A 109 4.04 9.82 2.58
C LEU A 109 5.48 9.52 2.97
N LEU A 110 5.78 8.30 3.44
CA LEU A 110 7.04 7.99 4.10
C LEU A 110 8.01 7.24 3.17
N PRO A 111 9.33 7.46 3.31
CA PRO A 111 10.33 6.81 2.48
C PRO A 111 10.44 5.34 2.86
N ALA A 112 10.63 4.46 1.86
CA ALA A 112 10.91 3.05 2.11
C ALA A 112 12.26 2.91 2.82
N LEU A 113 12.33 2.06 3.85
CA LEU A 113 13.53 1.83 4.65
C LEU A 113 14.74 1.42 3.81
N GLU A 114 14.48 0.70 2.72
CA GLU A 114 15.49 0.18 1.80
C GLU A 114 16.13 1.27 0.94
N ASP A 115 15.49 2.44 0.81
CA ASP A 115 15.99 3.59 0.04
C ASP A 115 16.70 4.60 0.95
N ARG A 116 18.02 4.43 1.08
CA ARG A 116 18.86 5.29 1.93
C ARG A 116 18.78 6.77 1.53
N GLU A 117 18.76 7.06 0.23
CA GLU A 117 18.74 8.45 -0.25
C GLU A 117 17.39 9.09 0.09
N ALA A 118 16.29 8.38 -0.15
CA ALA A 118 14.97 8.85 0.24
C ALA A 118 14.88 9.06 1.75
N VAL A 119 15.36 8.12 2.59
CA VAL A 119 15.30 8.26 4.05
C VAL A 119 16.08 9.48 4.55
N THR A 120 17.27 9.74 4.01
CA THR A 120 18.13 10.85 4.49
C THR A 120 17.67 12.22 3.97
N SER A 121 17.10 12.27 2.77
CA SER A 121 16.59 13.51 2.15
C SER A 121 15.13 13.81 2.50
N TRP A 122 14.37 12.85 3.03
CA TRP A 122 12.94 13.03 3.30
C TRP A 122 12.68 14.17 4.28
N ARG A 123 11.62 14.92 3.99
CA ARG A 123 11.08 15.97 4.84
C ARG A 123 9.58 15.82 4.94
N LEU A 124 9.01 16.25 6.07
CA LEU A 124 7.57 16.28 6.24
C LEU A 124 6.94 17.11 5.10
N PRO A 125 5.96 16.55 4.37
CA PRO A 125 5.31 17.29 3.30
C PRO A 125 4.52 18.47 3.86
N GLY A 126 4.59 19.62 3.17
CA GLY A 126 3.76 20.78 3.47
C GLY A 126 2.27 20.52 3.19
N GLU A 127 1.40 21.34 3.78
CA GLU A 127 -0.05 21.20 3.68
C GLU A 127 -0.57 21.19 2.24
N GLU A 128 0.03 22.00 1.36
CA GLU A 128 -0.34 22.07 -0.05
C GLU A 128 -0.13 20.72 -0.76
N ARG A 129 1.03 20.08 -0.53
CA ARG A 129 1.32 18.75 -1.09
C ARG A 129 0.35 17.70 -0.55
N VAL A 130 0.05 17.73 0.75
CA VAL A 130 -0.92 16.82 1.37
C VAL A 130 -2.32 17.02 0.77
N ARG A 131 -2.72 18.27 0.49
CA ARG A 131 -4.01 18.57 -0.15
C ARG A 131 -4.05 18.10 -1.59
N ALA A 132 -3.01 18.37 -2.38
CA ALA A 132 -2.97 18.07 -3.80
C ALA A 132 -2.84 16.56 -4.09
N GLU A 133 -1.98 15.85 -3.36
CA GLU A 133 -1.65 14.46 -3.65
C GLU A 133 -2.43 13.48 -2.76
N LEU A 134 -2.29 13.63 -1.44
CA LEU A 134 -2.78 12.63 -0.48
C LEU A 134 -4.31 12.65 -0.34
N SER A 135 -4.94 13.82 -0.34
CA SER A 135 -6.38 13.95 -0.12
C SER A 135 -7.19 13.26 -1.23
N GLY A 136 -6.77 13.41 -2.48
CA GLY A 136 -7.37 12.70 -3.62
C GLY A 136 -7.20 11.18 -3.50
N LEU A 137 -6.00 10.72 -3.14
CA LEU A 137 -5.71 9.30 -2.96
C LEU A 137 -6.58 8.67 -1.87
N VAL A 138 -6.63 9.30 -0.69
CA VAL A 138 -7.43 8.81 0.44
C VAL A 138 -8.92 8.83 0.11
N THR A 139 -9.39 9.85 -0.61
CA THR A 139 -10.78 9.93 -1.09
C THR A 139 -11.11 8.78 -2.03
N ALA A 140 -10.25 8.52 -3.02
CA ALA A 140 -10.44 7.44 -3.98
C ALA A 140 -10.38 6.05 -3.32
N VAL A 141 -9.43 5.83 -2.41
CA VAL A 141 -9.34 4.60 -1.61
C VAL A 141 -10.57 4.44 -0.72
N GLY A 142 -11.00 5.50 -0.02
CA GLY A 142 -12.18 5.50 0.85
C GLY A 142 -13.46 5.17 0.09
N PHE A 143 -13.69 5.79 -1.07
CA PHE A 143 -14.80 5.43 -1.95
C PHE A 143 -14.69 3.98 -2.43
N ALA A 144 -13.51 3.56 -2.88
CA ALA A 144 -13.30 2.19 -3.31
C ALA A 144 -13.53 1.18 -2.17
N MET A 145 -13.26 1.53 -0.91
CA MET A 145 -13.58 0.70 0.24
C MET A 145 -15.10 0.69 0.48
N GLN A 146 -15.72 1.85 0.66
CA GLN A 146 -17.08 1.97 1.19
C GLN A 146 -18.02 2.82 0.29
N PRO A 147 -18.30 2.39 -0.95
CA PRO A 147 -19.05 3.20 -1.92
C PRO A 147 -20.52 3.39 -1.55
N GLN A 148 -21.10 2.50 -0.74
CA GLN A 148 -22.47 2.63 -0.22
C GLN A 148 -22.57 3.64 0.92
N ILE A 149 -21.52 3.77 1.74
CA ILE A 149 -21.49 4.70 2.88
C ILE A 149 -21.14 6.11 2.38
N TYR A 150 -20.23 6.20 1.40
CA TYR A 150 -19.76 7.47 0.85
C TYR A 150 -20.07 7.65 -0.63
N PRO A 151 -21.35 7.59 -1.06
CA PRO A 151 -21.70 7.69 -2.48
C PRO A 151 -21.30 9.03 -3.10
N GLY A 152 -21.27 10.10 -2.30
CA GLY A 152 -20.87 11.45 -2.74
C GLY A 152 -19.40 11.57 -3.14
N LEU A 153 -18.54 10.62 -2.73
CA LEU A 153 -17.10 10.66 -3.08
C LEU A 153 -16.81 10.10 -4.48
N ARG A 154 -17.82 9.58 -5.19
CA ARG A 154 -17.63 8.92 -6.48
C ARG A 154 -16.96 9.83 -7.51
N ALA A 155 -17.45 11.06 -7.68
CA ALA A 155 -16.92 11.98 -8.69
C ALA A 155 -15.44 12.29 -8.44
N ALA A 156 -15.08 12.63 -7.20
CA ALA A 156 -13.70 12.86 -6.79
C ALA A 156 -12.80 11.62 -6.96
N ALA A 157 -13.33 10.42 -6.66
CA ALA A 157 -12.59 9.18 -6.87
C ALA A 157 -12.33 8.90 -8.36
N GLU A 158 -13.31 9.16 -9.23
CA GLU A 158 -13.17 9.00 -10.69
C GLU A 158 -12.17 10.02 -11.26
N GLU A 159 -12.21 11.27 -10.80
CA GLU A 159 -11.26 12.32 -11.18
C GLU A 159 -9.82 11.96 -10.80
N TYR A 160 -9.60 11.56 -9.55
CA TYR A 160 -8.29 11.11 -9.08
C TYR A 160 -7.76 9.95 -9.93
N LEU A 161 -8.57 8.91 -10.16
CA LEU A 161 -8.16 7.73 -10.92
C LEU A 161 -7.93 8.03 -12.41
N ALA A 162 -8.59 9.03 -12.98
CA ALA A 162 -8.37 9.46 -14.36
C ALA A 162 -7.07 10.26 -14.52
N ALA A 163 -6.67 11.01 -13.49
CA ALA A 163 -5.43 11.79 -13.48
C ALA A 163 -4.17 10.94 -13.24
N HIS A 164 -4.31 9.71 -12.71
CA HIS A 164 -3.18 8.84 -12.37
C HIS A 164 -3.04 7.68 -13.36
N PRO A 165 -1.95 7.61 -14.16
CA PRO A 165 -1.74 6.52 -15.11
C PRO A 165 -1.68 5.17 -14.40
N ALA A 166 -2.37 4.17 -14.95
CA ALA A 166 -2.34 2.78 -14.48
C ALA A 166 -2.60 2.60 -12.96
N PRO A 167 -3.74 3.08 -12.41
CA PRO A 167 -3.99 2.99 -10.97
C PRO A 167 -4.15 1.53 -10.49
N ALA A 168 -4.44 0.59 -11.39
CA ALA A 168 -4.44 -0.85 -11.10
C ALA A 168 -3.04 -1.46 -10.90
N SER A 169 -1.98 -0.74 -11.28
CA SER A 169 -0.58 -1.12 -11.03
C SER A 169 -0.06 -0.55 -9.71
N SER A 170 -0.80 0.37 -9.08
CA SER A 170 -0.50 0.87 -7.74
C SER A 170 -0.91 -0.15 -6.66
N PRO A 171 -0.20 -0.20 -5.52
CA PRO A 171 -0.56 -1.08 -4.40
C PRO A 171 -1.94 -0.75 -3.77
N TYR A 172 -2.49 0.44 -4.04
CA TYR A 172 -3.70 0.93 -3.41
C TYR A 172 -4.98 0.30 -3.97
N PHE A 173 -5.04 0.06 -5.29
CA PHE A 173 -6.26 -0.33 -5.98
C PHE A 173 -6.16 -1.72 -6.61
N ARG A 174 -7.00 -2.64 -6.14
CA ARG A 174 -7.13 -3.95 -6.79
C ARG A 174 -7.93 -3.81 -8.08
N ARG A 175 -7.39 -4.30 -9.20
CA ARG A 175 -8.06 -4.30 -10.51
C ARG A 175 -9.49 -4.87 -10.47
N ARG A 176 -9.70 -5.96 -9.74
CA ARG A 176 -11.04 -6.55 -9.55
C ARG A 176 -12.01 -5.57 -8.87
N ARG A 177 -11.52 -4.78 -7.92
CA ARG A 177 -12.32 -3.79 -7.19
C ARG A 177 -12.72 -2.63 -8.08
N LEU A 178 -11.75 -2.03 -8.78
CA LEU A 178 -12.02 -0.99 -9.79
C LEU A 178 -13.04 -1.48 -10.84
N THR A 179 -12.87 -2.72 -11.30
CA THR A 179 -13.80 -3.35 -12.25
C THR A 179 -15.22 -3.46 -11.71
N SER A 180 -15.38 -3.91 -10.45
CA SER A 180 -16.70 -4.08 -9.81
C SER A 180 -17.44 -2.78 -9.59
N LEU A 181 -16.71 -1.68 -9.38
CA LEU A 181 -17.26 -0.34 -9.15
C LEU A 181 -17.38 0.48 -10.44
N ALA A 182 -16.99 -0.09 -11.58
CA ALA A 182 -16.90 0.62 -12.86
C ALA A 182 -16.05 1.90 -12.81
N LEU A 183 -14.97 1.88 -12.00
CA LEU A 183 -14.02 2.97 -11.86
C LEU A 183 -12.93 2.96 -12.97
N PRO A 184 -12.31 4.11 -13.28
CA PRO A 184 -11.20 4.21 -14.23
C PRO A 184 -10.01 3.30 -13.89
N GLY A 185 -9.24 2.91 -14.91
CA GLY A 185 -8.05 2.08 -14.77
C GLY A 185 -8.29 0.58 -14.53
N ALA A 186 -9.54 0.13 -14.61
CA ALA A 186 -9.91 -1.28 -14.46
C ALA A 186 -9.58 -2.16 -15.70
N LEU A 187 -9.53 -1.56 -16.87
CA LEU A 187 -9.37 -2.23 -18.17
C LEU A 187 -7.96 -1.99 -18.74
N PRO A 188 -7.44 -2.87 -19.63
CA PRO A 188 -6.27 -2.53 -20.42
C PRO A 188 -6.61 -1.31 -21.29
N GLY A 189 -5.66 -0.40 -21.53
CA GLY A 189 -5.92 0.86 -22.29
C GLY A 189 -6.63 0.65 -23.65
N GLN A 190 -6.48 -0.52 -24.25
CA GLN A 190 -7.22 -0.95 -25.46
C GLN A 190 -8.74 -1.07 -25.29
N LEU A 191 -9.30 -1.03 -24.07
CA LEU A 191 -10.72 -1.16 -23.78
C LEU A 191 -11.25 0.02 -22.95
N ASP A 192 -10.45 1.07 -22.75
CA ASP A 192 -10.86 2.30 -22.06
C ASP A 192 -11.92 3.10 -22.85
N PHE A 193 -12.10 2.78 -24.14
CA PHE A 193 -13.16 3.33 -24.98
C PHE A 193 -14.57 2.79 -24.65
N ILE A 194 -14.70 1.73 -23.83
CA ILE A 194 -16.01 1.11 -23.58
C ILE A 194 -16.87 2.01 -22.68
N PRO A 195 -18.11 2.36 -23.09
CA PRO A 195 -18.98 3.26 -22.33
C PRO A 195 -19.23 2.82 -20.89
N ARG A 196 -19.41 3.82 -20.00
CA ARG A 196 -19.53 3.74 -18.54
C ARG A 196 -20.80 3.02 -18.01
N ASN A 197 -21.50 2.24 -18.83
CA ASN A 197 -22.68 1.49 -18.43
C ASN A 197 -22.31 0.03 -18.14
N ALA A 198 -22.61 -0.45 -16.93
CA ALA A 198 -22.32 -1.81 -16.48
C ALA A 198 -22.90 -2.90 -17.40
N THR A 199 -24.07 -2.64 -17.97
CA THR A 199 -24.75 -3.54 -18.93
C THR A 199 -23.99 -3.58 -20.25
N VAL A 200 -23.57 -2.42 -20.77
CA VAL A 200 -22.79 -2.31 -22.01
C VAL A 200 -21.43 -3.01 -21.86
N ARG A 201 -20.77 -2.86 -20.70
CA ARG A 201 -19.52 -3.57 -20.39
C ARG A 201 -19.69 -5.08 -20.30
N ARG A 202 -20.80 -5.57 -19.75
CA ARG A 202 -21.09 -7.02 -19.67
C ARG A 202 -21.21 -7.62 -21.08
N ILE A 203 -21.92 -6.92 -21.96
CA ILE A 203 -22.11 -7.33 -23.35
C ILE A 203 -20.78 -7.28 -24.12
N ALA A 204 -19.98 -6.21 -23.96
CA ALA A 204 -18.68 -6.10 -24.61
C ALA A 204 -17.71 -7.22 -24.17
N ARG A 205 -17.70 -7.62 -22.89
CA ARG A 205 -16.90 -8.76 -22.41
C ARG A 205 -17.33 -10.08 -23.02
N GLN A 206 -18.64 -10.30 -23.18
CA GLN A 206 -19.18 -11.50 -23.82
C GLN A 206 -18.78 -11.56 -25.30
N ALA A 207 -18.87 -10.44 -26.01
CA ALA A 207 -18.43 -10.35 -27.40
C ALA A 207 -16.94 -10.65 -27.59
N VAL A 208 -16.07 -10.14 -26.70
CA VAL A 208 -14.61 -10.43 -26.75
C VAL A 208 -14.32 -11.90 -26.41
N ALA A 209 -15.02 -12.49 -25.44
CA ALA A 209 -14.90 -13.90 -25.11
C ALA A 209 -15.33 -14.82 -26.27
N TRP A 210 -16.40 -14.45 -26.97
CA TRP A 210 -16.87 -15.16 -28.17
C TRP A 210 -15.87 -15.05 -29.34
N LYS A 211 -15.27 -13.88 -29.55
CA LYS A 211 -14.24 -13.69 -30.59
C LYS A 211 -12.99 -14.54 -30.33
N ARG A 212 -12.61 -14.72 -29.05
CA ARG A 212 -11.50 -15.62 -28.65
C ARG A 212 -11.86 -17.10 -28.71
N GLY A 213 -13.12 -17.46 -28.46
CA GLY A 213 -13.63 -18.83 -28.59
C GLY A 213 -13.80 -19.29 -30.05
N ALA A 214 -14.19 -18.37 -30.94
CA ALA A 214 -14.34 -18.64 -32.37
C ALA A 214 -13.00 -18.88 -33.08
N GLY A 215 -11.88 -18.39 -32.53
CA GLY A 215 -10.52 -18.65 -33.06
C GLY A 215 -9.95 -20.03 -32.76
N ARG A 216 -10.68 -20.92 -32.05
CA ARG A 216 -10.14 -22.20 -31.55
C ARG A 216 -10.87 -23.45 -32.06
N ARG A 217 -11.57 -23.38 -33.20
CA ARG A 217 -12.17 -24.57 -33.85
C ARG A 217 -11.98 -24.56 -35.36
N LEU A 218 -10.98 -25.28 -35.84
CA LEU A 218 -11.03 -26.09 -37.06
C LEU A 218 -10.20 -27.37 -36.83
N PRO A 219 -10.82 -28.53 -36.55
CA PRO A 219 -10.18 -29.83 -36.74
C PRO A 219 -10.14 -30.13 -38.24
N GLY A 220 -8.93 -30.34 -38.77
CA GLY A 220 -8.69 -30.70 -40.16
C GLY A 220 -9.43 -31.98 -40.55
N VAL A 221 -10.11 -31.89 -41.69
CA VAL A 221 -10.87 -32.94 -42.36
C VAL A 221 -9.92 -34.03 -42.88
N ARG A 222 -10.28 -35.29 -42.62
CA ARG A 222 -9.72 -36.48 -43.29
C ARG A 222 -9.95 -36.38 -44.80
N SER A 223 -8.89 -36.54 -45.62
CA SER A 223 -9.06 -36.95 -47.03
C SER A 223 -8.61 -38.39 -47.19
N ALA A 224 -9.51 -39.23 -47.69
CA ALA A 224 -9.20 -40.54 -48.24
C ALA A 224 -9.10 -40.46 -49.76
N ARG A 225 -8.27 -41.35 -50.30
CA ARG A 225 -8.16 -41.87 -51.69
C ARG A 225 -7.09 -41.25 -52.61
N GLY A 226 -6.14 -42.13 -52.90
CA GLY A 226 -5.23 -42.22 -54.03
C GLY A 226 -4.54 -43.57 -53.88
#